data_AF-A0A563DA55-F1
#
_entry.id   AF-A0A563DA55-F1
#
_cell.length_a   1.000
_cell.length_b   1.000
_cell.length_c   1.000
_cell.angle_alpha   90.00
_cell.angle_beta   90.00
_cell.angle_gamma   90.00
#
_symmetry.space_group_name_H-M   'P 1'
#
loop_
_entity.id
_entity.type
_entity.pdbx_description
1 polymer ?
#
loop_
_entity_poly.entity_id
_entity_poly.type
_entity_poly.pdbx_seq_one_letter_code
_entity_poly.pdbx_strand_id
1 'polypeptide(L)'
;MSLPTTALSGTLDNLKSRISRLYFDQRQFKDDSGKVVKYDRLVLELLIKGEVFTIEFKPEKKDKAILMLADDLTQPVTFAQ
;
A
#
# COMPACT_ATOMS: atom_id res chain seq x y z
N MET A 1 -35.12 9.83 -16.54
CA MET A 1 -34.75 8.51 -15.99
C MET A 1 -33.32 8.61 -15.46
N SER A 2 -33.17 8.73 -14.14
CA SER A 2 -31.87 8.90 -13.48
C SER A 2 -31.35 7.53 -13.02
N LEU A 3 -30.14 7.19 -13.45
CA LEU A 3 -29.45 5.95 -13.08
C LEU A 3 -29.19 5.91 -11.56
N PRO A 4 -29.29 4.74 -10.91
CA PRO A 4 -28.95 4.61 -9.50
C PRO A 4 -27.44 4.81 -9.33
N THR A 5 -27.05 5.88 -8.65
CA THR A 5 -25.66 6.10 -8.23
C THR A 5 -25.36 5.10 -7.13
N THR A 6 -24.49 4.13 -7.43
CA THR A 6 -24.02 3.12 -6.47
C THR A 6 -23.38 3.84 -5.28
N ALA A 7 -24.07 3.85 -4.14
CA ALA A 7 -23.60 4.43 -2.90
C ALA A 7 -22.41 3.61 -2.34
N LEU A 8 -21.19 3.92 -2.80
CA LEU A 8 -19.94 3.43 -2.20
C LEU A 8 -19.32 4.45 -1.21
N SER A 9 -20.04 5.52 -0.88
CA SER A 9 -19.43 6.73 -0.30
C SER A 9 -19.24 6.72 1.23
N GLY A 10 -19.87 5.84 2.00
CA GLY A 10 -19.74 5.87 3.48
C GLY A 10 -18.65 4.96 4.03
N THR A 11 -18.47 3.79 3.43
CA THR A 11 -17.62 2.71 3.97
C THR A 11 -16.16 2.86 3.52
N LEU A 12 -15.93 3.41 2.32
CA LEU A 12 -14.59 3.58 1.75
C LEU A 12 -13.80 4.71 2.46
N ASP A 13 -14.48 5.79 2.85
CA ASP A 13 -13.86 6.92 3.56
C ASP A 13 -13.32 6.50 4.94
N ASN A 14 -14.01 5.58 5.62
CA ASN A 14 -13.57 5.04 6.91
C ASN A 14 -12.31 4.17 6.77
N LEU A 15 -12.15 3.43 5.67
CA LEU A 15 -10.99 2.56 5.47
C LEU A 15 -9.70 3.34 5.25
N LYS A 16 -9.73 4.44 4.49
CA LYS A 16 -8.56 5.32 4.31
C LYS A 16 -8.09 5.92 5.64
N SER A 17 -9.03 6.35 6.49
CA SER A 17 -8.72 6.92 7.81
C SER A 17 -8.05 5.94 8.78
N ARG A 18 -8.15 4.63 8.51
CA ARG A 18 -7.55 3.57 9.34
C ARG A 18 -6.15 3.20 8.89
N ILE A 19 -5.69 3.66 7.73
CA ILE A 19 -4.33 3.41 7.26
C ILE A 19 -3.41 4.39 7.97
N SER A 20 -2.58 3.87 8.88
CA SER A 20 -1.57 4.65 9.60
C SER A 20 -0.35 4.90 8.72
N ARG A 21 0.19 3.82 8.12
CA ARG A 21 1.39 3.87 7.28
C ARG A 21 1.35 2.82 6.18
N LEU A 22 1.95 3.16 5.05
CA LEU A 22 2.20 2.26 3.94
C LEU A 22 3.65 2.45 3.48
N TYR A 23 4.46 1.39 3.50
CA TYR A 23 5.87 1.48 3.14
C TYR A 23 6.43 0.15 2.62
N PHE A 24 7.54 0.22 1.90
CA PHE A 24 8.32 -0.97 1.54
C PHE A 24 9.37 -1.26 2.60
N ASP A 25 9.50 -2.52 2.96
CA ASP A 25 10.54 -3.03 3.85
C ASP A 25 11.26 -4.21 3.18
N GLN A 26 12.53 -4.41 3.52
CA GLN A 26 13.33 -5.50 2.98
C GLN A 26 13.67 -6.49 4.09
N ARG A 27 13.26 -7.75 3.90
CA ARG A 27 13.64 -8.85 4.80
C ARG A 27 14.59 -9.80 4.13
N GLN A 28 15.36 -10.47 4.98
CA GLN A 28 16.22 -11.56 4.58
C GLN A 28 15.88 -12.80 5.41
N PHE A 29 15.81 -13.94 4.74
CA PHE A 29 15.73 -15.25 5.39
C PHE A 29 16.80 -16.17 4.81
N LYS A 30 17.16 -17.21 5.56
CA LYS A 30 18.01 -18.29 5.04
C LYS A 30 17.08 -19.38 4.52
N ASP A 31 17.30 -19.81 3.28
CA ASP A 31 16.64 -21.00 2.75
C ASP A 31 17.26 -22.28 3.34
N ASP A 32 16.66 -23.44 3.03
CA ASP A 32 17.11 -24.74 3.54
C ASP A 32 18.52 -25.13 3.05
N SER A 33 19.04 -24.44 2.01
CA SER A 33 20.40 -24.60 1.51
C SER A 33 21.41 -23.65 2.21
N GLY A 34 20.95 -22.87 3.19
CA GLY A 34 21.75 -21.88 3.92
C GLY A 34 22.01 -20.59 3.15
N LYS A 35 21.42 -20.42 1.96
CA LYS A 35 21.56 -19.22 1.15
C LYS A 35 20.65 -18.12 1.67
N VAL A 36 21.19 -16.91 1.73
CA VAL A 36 20.42 -15.72 2.13
C VAL A 36 19.57 -15.26 0.95
N VAL A 37 18.26 -15.29 1.13
CA VAL A 37 17.29 -14.77 0.17
C VAL A 37 16.74 -13.46 0.71
N LYS A 38 17.01 -12.38 -0.02
CA LYS A 38 16.42 -11.06 0.23
C LYS A 38 15.12 -10.93 -0.54
N TYR A 39 14.08 -10.43 0.10
CA TYR A 39 12.84 -10.08 -0.56
C TYR A 39 12.27 -8.79 0.02
N ASP A 40 11.60 -8.04 -0.85
CA ASP A 40 10.88 -6.85 -0.45
C ASP A 40 9.45 -7.23 -0.09
N ARG A 41 8.89 -6.50 0.87
CA ARG A 41 7.50 -6.63 1.32
C ARG A 41 6.86 -5.25 1.39
N LEU A 42 5.59 -5.17 1.00
CA LEU A 42 4.76 -4.01 1.21
C LEU A 42 4.08 -4.17 2.56
N VAL A 43 4.28 -3.20 3.44
CA VAL A 43 3.76 -3.20 4.80
C VAL A 43 2.68 -2.14 4.91
N LEU A 44 1.48 -2.57 5.30
CA LEU A 44 0.34 -1.71 5.57
C LEU A 44 0.04 -1.79 7.07
N GLU A 45 0.28 -0.69 7.78
CA GLU A 45 -0.09 -0.53 9.18
C GLU A 45 -1.48 0.08 9.27
N LEU A 46 -2.39 -0.63 9.91
CA LEU A 46 -3.76 -0.22 10.16
C LEU A 46 -3.96 0.10 11.64
N LEU A 47 -4.67 1.18 11.94
CA LEU A 47 -5.15 1.49 13.28
C LEU A 47 -6.58 1.00 13.44
N ILE A 48 -6.78 -0.05 14.23
CA ILE A 48 -8.08 -0.64 14.50
C ILE A 48 -8.32 -0.58 16.00
N LYS A 49 -9.34 0.19 16.42
CA LYS A 49 -9.71 0.36 17.84
C LYS A 49 -8.55 0.81 18.75
N GLY A 50 -7.60 1.57 18.21
CA GLY A 50 -6.44 2.07 18.94
C GLY A 50 -5.22 1.14 18.93
N GLU A 51 -5.33 -0.05 18.33
CA GLU A 51 -4.22 -0.99 18.17
C GLU A 51 -3.67 -0.94 16.74
N VAL A 52 -2.34 -1.11 16.61
CA VAL A 52 -1.66 -1.19 15.31
C VAL A 52 -1.69 -2.63 14.83
N PHE A 53 -2.34 -2.86 13.69
CA PHE A 53 -2.40 -4.13 13.00
C PHE A 53 -1.59 -4.06 11.71
N THR A 54 -0.65 -4.99 11.52
CA THR A 54 0.25 -4.98 10.37
C THR A 54 -0.18 -6.03 9.35
N ILE A 55 -0.40 -5.60 8.10
CA ILE A 55 -0.63 -6.50 6.97
C ILE A 55 0.60 -6.44 6.05
N GLU A 56 1.10 -7.62 5.69
CA GLU A 56 2.29 -7.75 4.85
C GLU A 56 1.94 -8.44 3.53
N PHE A 57 2.39 -7.85 2.43
CA PHE A 57 2.24 -8.41 1.10
C PHE A 57 3.60 -8.57 0.45
N LYS A 58 3.74 -9.60 -0.39
CA LYS A 58 4.89 -9.72 -1.30
C LYS A 58 4.55 -8.96 -2.59
N PRO A 59 5.09 -7.74 -2.80
CA PRO A 59 4.77 -6.96 -3.98
C PRO A 59 5.42 -7.57 -5.22
N GLU A 60 4.68 -7.63 -6.32
CA GLU A 60 5.25 -7.84 -7.63
C GLU A 60 5.85 -6.55 -8.19
N LYS A 61 6.65 -6.65 -9.26
CA LYS A 61 7.26 -5.48 -9.91
C LYS A 61 6.22 -4.44 -10.35
N LYS A 62 5.06 -4.89 -10.83
CA LYS A 62 3.96 -4.03 -11.27
C LYS A 62 3.33 -3.25 -10.11
N ASP A 63 3.21 -3.88 -8.93
CA ASP A 63 2.61 -3.25 -7.75
C ASP A 63 3.50 -2.11 -7.23
N LYS A 64 4.82 -2.32 -7.27
CA LYS A 64 5.79 -1.27 -6.95
C LYS A 64 5.68 -0.08 -7.89
N ALA A 65 5.59 -0.34 -9.20
CA ALA A 65 5.46 0.74 -10.19
C ALA A 65 4.19 1.57 -9.98
N ILE A 66 3.05 0.92 -9.71
CA ILE A 66 1.79 1.60 -9.41
C ILE A 66 1.92 2.46 -8.16
N LEU A 67 2.55 1.95 -7.09
CA LEU A 67 2.75 2.70 -5.86
C LEU A 67 3.70 3.88 -6.02
N MET A 68 4.79 3.73 -6.76
CA MET A 68 5.69 4.85 -7.07
C MET A 68 4.98 5.95 -7.87
N LEU A 69 4.13 5.58 -8.84
CA LEU A 69 3.33 6.55 -9.60
C LEU A 69 2.29 7.23 -8.70
N ALA A 70 1.68 6.51 -7.76
CA ALA A 70 0.71 7.09 -6.83
C ALA A 70 1.35 8.07 -5.84
N ASP A 71 2.58 7.83 -5.42
CA ASP A 71 3.36 8.73 -4.58
C ASP A 71 3.69 10.04 -5.33
N ASP A 72 4.06 9.93 -6.62
CA ASP A 72 4.37 11.07 -7.49
C ASP A 72 3.14 11.95 -7.78
N LEU A 73 1.93 11.38 -7.79
CA LEU A 73 0.67 12.13 -7.93
C LEU A 73 0.33 13.02 -6.72
N THR A 74 1.06 12.90 -5.60
CA THR A 74 0.92 13.82 -4.45
C THR A 74 1.70 15.12 -4.63
N GLN A 75 2.64 15.15 -5.58
CA GLN A 75 3.31 16.38 -5.99
C GLN A 75 2.52 17.03 -7.14
N PRO A 76 2.34 18.37 -7.13
CA PRO A 76 1.77 19.05 -8.29
C PRO A 76 2.67 18.76 -9.48
N VAL A 77 2.09 18.15 -10.52
CA VAL A 77 2.78 17.85 -11.78
C VAL A 77 3.33 19.16 -12.32
N THR A 78 4.63 19.37 -12.13
CA THR A 78 5.32 20.52 -12.69
C THR A 78 5.76 20.11 -14.08
N PHE A 79 4.92 20.38 -15.08
CA PHE A 79 5.35 20.27 -16.46
C PHE A 79 6.46 21.29 -16.68
N ALA A 80 7.71 20.82 -16.71
CA ALA A 80 8.82 21.66 -17.16
C ALA A 80 8.54 22.04 -18.63
N GLN A 81 8.41 23.35 -18.87
CA GLN A 81 8.32 23.95 -20.21
C GLN A 81 9.68 23.93 -20.91
#